data_AF-A0A971XTE7-F1
#
_entry.id   AF-A0A971XTE7-F1
#
_cell.length_a   1.000
_cell.length_b   1.000
_cell.length_c   1.000
_cell.angle_alpha   90.00
_cell.angle_beta   90.00
_cell.angle_gamma   90.00
#
_symmetry.space_group_name_H-M   'P 1'
#
loop_
_entity.id
_entity.type
_entity.pdbx_description
1 polymer ?
#
loop_
_entity_poly.entity_id
_entity_poly.type
_entity_poly.pdbx_seq_one_letter_code
_entity_poly.pdbx_strand_id
1 'polypeptide(L)' 'MLIGVPREIKDNENRVALTPAGVEELTSRGHQVMVE' A
#
# COMPACT_ATOMS: atom_id res chain seq x y z
N MET A 1 -8.69 -8.27 6.79
CA MET A 1 -7.30 -8.76 6.60
C MET A 1 -6.35 -7.59 6.73
N LEU A 2 -5.16 -7.79 7.31
CA LEU A 2 -4.12 -6.77 7.39
C LEU A 2 -3.22 -6.86 6.14
N ILE A 3 -3.00 -5.72 5.48
CA ILE A 3 -2.21 -5.61 4.24
C ILE A 3 -1.11 -4.57 4.49
N GLY A 4 0.15 -4.97 4.32
CA GLY A 4 1.31 -4.08 4.45
C GLY A 4 1.80 -3.60 3.08
N VAL A 5 2.14 -2.32 2.97
CA VAL A 5 2.70 -1.69 1.78
C VAL A 5 4.00 -0.98 2.19
N PRO A 6 5.15 -1.68 2.18
CA PRO A 6 6.43 -1.07 2.50
C PRO A 6 6.96 -0.22 1.34
N ARG A 7 7.80 0.77 1.66
CA ARG A 7 8.62 1.45 0.68
C ARG A 7 9.57 0.49 -0.01
N GLU A 8 9.79 0.72 -1.30
CA GLU A 8 10.84 0.04 -2.03
C GLU A 8 12.21 0.50 -1.51
N ILE A 9 13.11 -0.46 -1.29
CA ILE A 9 14.46 -0.20 -0.76
C ILE A 9 15.54 -0.28 -1.84
N LYS A 10 15.16 -0.62 -3.08
CA LYS A 10 16.09 -0.76 -4.20
C LYS A 10 16.51 0.62 -4.70
N ASP A 11 17.79 0.78 -5.00
CA ASP A 11 18.31 2.01 -5.56
C ASP A 11 17.58 2.42 -6.85
N ASN A 12 17.24 3.71 -6.94
CA ASN A 12 16.49 4.32 -8.03
C ASN A 12 15.07 3.74 -8.24
N GLU A 13 14.50 3.09 -7.24
CA GLU A 13 13.10 2.67 -7.25
C GLU A 13 12.21 3.68 -6.53
N ASN A 14 11.35 4.37 -7.27
CA ASN A 14 10.43 5.39 -6.74
C ASN A 14 8.96 4.97 -6.83
N ARG A 15 8.68 3.73 -7.22
CA ARG A 15 7.31 3.21 -7.26
C ARG A 15 6.85 2.82 -5.85
N VAL A 16 5.54 2.68 -5.71
CA VAL A 16 4.89 2.11 -4.52
C VAL A 16 3.87 1.09 -4.99
N ALA A 17 3.70 0.01 -4.23
CA ALA A 17 2.85 -1.12 -4.63
C ALA A 17 1.35 -0.78 -4.67
N LEU A 18 0.93 0.30 -3.99
CA LEU A 18 -0.48 0.68 -3.89
C LEU A 18 -0.65 2.20 -3.98
N THR A 19 -1.60 2.63 -4.80
CA THR A 19 -2.01 4.04 -4.90
C THR A 19 -3.05 4.39 -3.83
N PRO A 20 -3.26 5.67 -3.51
CA PRO A 20 -4.31 6.08 -2.57
C PRO A 20 -5.71 5.56 -2.93
N ALA A 21 -6.05 5.51 -4.23
CA ALA A 21 -7.32 4.94 -4.68
C ALA A 21 -7.42 3.43 -4.40
N GLY A 22 -6.31 2.69 -4.54
CA GLY A 22 -6.26 1.28 -4.16
C GLY A 22 -6.37 1.06 -2.65
N VAL A 23 -5.81 1.97 -1.84
CA VAL A 23 -5.99 1.96 -0.37
C VAL A 23 -7.46 2.14 -0.03
N GLU A 24 -8.13 3.12 -0.64
CA GLU A 24 -9.55 3.41 -0.40
C GLU A 24 -10.47 2.22 -0.74
N GLU A 25 -10.22 1.57 -1.87
CA GLU A 25 -11.00 0.39 -2.26
C GLU A 25 -10.79 -0.80 -1.32
N LEU A 26 -9.57 -1.00 -0.82
CA LEU A 26 -9.28 -2.07 0.13
C LEU A 26 -9.87 -1.78 1.51
N THR A 27 -9.81 -0.54 1.97
CA THR A 27 -10.39 -0.16 3.27
C THR A 27 -11.91 -0.18 3.24
N SER A 28 -12.56 0.22 2.13
CA SER A 28 -14.02 0.14 1.96
C SER A 28 -14.54 -1.30 2.02
N ARG A 29 -13.71 -2.27 1.59
CA ARG A 29 -13.98 -3.71 1.69
C ARG A 29 -13.67 -4.31 3.07
N GLY A 30 -13.29 -3.50 4.05
CA GLY A 30 -13.00 -3.93 5.42
C GLY A 30 -11.59 -4.48 5.63
N HIS A 31 -10.66 -4.23 4.70
CA HIS A 31 -9.25 -4.51 4.93
C HIS A 31 -8.57 -3.37 5.71
N GLN A 32 -7.57 -3.71 6.51
CA GLN A 32 -6.71 -2.72 7.16
C GLN A 32 -5.44 -2.62 6.34
N VAL A 33 -5.07 -1.41 5.93
CA VAL A 33 -3.87 -1.16 5.12
C VAL A 33 -2.88 -0.35 5.94
N MET A 34 -1.65 -0.83 6.04
CA MET A 34 -0.54 -0.16 6.72
C MET A 34 0.54 0.18 5.69
N VAL A 35 1.00 1.42 5.68
CA VAL A 35 1.99 1.93 4.72
C VAL A 35 3.25 2.37 5.49
N GLU A 36 4.43 2.01 4.98
CA GLU A 36 5.76 2.40 5.49
C GLU A 36 6.58 3.11 4.40
#